data_AF-A0A962BYT9-F1
#
_entry.id   AF-A0A962BYT9-F1
#
_cell.length_a   1.000
_cell.length_b   1.000
_cell.length_c   1.000
_cell.angle_alpha   90.00
_cell.angle_beta   90.00
_cell.angle_gamma   90.00
#
_symmetry.space_group_name_H-M   'P 1'
#
loop_
_entity.id
_entity.type
_entity.pdbx_description
1 polymer ?
#
loop_
_entity_poly.entity_id
_entity_poly.type
_entity_poly.pdbx_seq_one_letter_code
_entity_poly.pdbx_strand_id
1 'polypeptide(L)'
;MENPYQTFVDRWTHPDYRPQPCTPDALDLAESQLSTVLPNSLRDFLEAFGPVSTNIELLDRIVDGELDLHDVSEFHNADDLVKESTAWRSLGLAPDLIAFARDCMGNLFCFKSTPTRRADSDVWFFDHDFGTNESLEVSFKEWIGVFAHLPDS
;
A
#
# COMPACT_ATOMS: atom_id res chain seq x y z
N MET A 1 -19.26 3.66 -12.59
CA MET A 1 -18.17 2.74 -12.20
C MET A 1 -17.98 2.92 -10.72
N GLU A 2 -18.06 1.84 -9.96
CA GLU A 2 -17.71 1.86 -8.55
C GLU A 2 -16.23 2.22 -8.39
N ASN A 3 -15.92 2.99 -7.35
CA ASN A 3 -14.55 3.36 -7.04
C ASN A 3 -13.87 2.14 -6.40
N PRO A 4 -12.82 1.54 -7.01
CA PRO A 4 -12.19 0.33 -6.49
C PRO A 4 -11.67 0.51 -5.07
N TYR A 5 -11.33 1.74 -4.67
CA TYR A 5 -10.89 2.04 -3.30
C TYR A 5 -12.03 1.86 -2.30
N GLN A 6 -13.23 2.37 -2.62
CA GLN A 6 -14.40 2.24 -1.75
C GLN A 6 -14.79 0.76 -1.64
N THR A 7 -14.84 0.04 -2.76
CA THR A 7 -15.15 -1.40 -2.78
C THR A 7 -14.13 -2.20 -1.96
N PHE A 8 -12.83 -1.92 -2.09
CA PHE A 8 -11.80 -2.55 -1.28
C PHE A 8 -12.02 -2.31 0.22
N VAL A 9 -12.22 -1.05 0.61
CA VAL A 9 -12.40 -0.67 2.02
C VAL A 9 -13.67 -1.29 2.60
N ASP A 10 -14.78 -1.30 1.86
CA ASP A 10 -16.03 -1.85 2.37
C ASP A 10 -16.03 -3.37 2.50
N ARG A 11 -15.32 -4.08 1.60
CA ARG A 11 -15.22 -5.54 1.67
C ARG A 11 -14.21 -6.01 2.71
N TRP A 12 -13.06 -5.37 2.77
CA TRP A 12 -11.89 -5.96 3.43
C TRP A 12 -11.48 -5.23 4.70
N THR A 13 -12.21 -4.24 5.17
CA THR A 13 -11.86 -3.51 6.40
C THR A 13 -13.05 -3.44 7.35
N HIS A 14 -12.79 -3.59 8.65
CA HIS A 14 -13.87 -3.66 9.63
C HIS A 14 -14.63 -2.33 9.72
N PRO A 15 -15.97 -2.32 9.65
CA PRO A 15 -16.77 -1.08 9.62
C PRO A 15 -16.58 -0.21 10.86
N ASP A 16 -16.37 -0.85 12.02
CA ASP A 16 -16.16 -0.14 13.30
C ASP A 16 -14.71 0.34 13.51
N TYR A 17 -13.76 -0.07 12.65
CA TYR A 17 -12.35 0.32 12.73
C TYR A 17 -11.90 1.03 11.46
N ARG A 18 -12.56 2.16 11.16
CA ARG A 18 -12.12 3.07 10.11
C ARG A 18 -11.02 3.99 10.67
N PRO A 19 -9.79 3.97 10.13
CA PRO A 19 -8.71 4.81 10.61
C PRO A 19 -8.98 6.29 10.25
N GLN A 20 -8.25 7.19 10.89
CA GLN A 20 -8.31 8.61 10.56
C GLN A 20 -7.61 8.84 9.20
N PRO A 21 -8.28 9.50 8.22
CA PRO A 21 -7.62 9.86 6.97
C PRO A 21 -6.43 10.78 7.18
N CYS A 22 -5.42 10.63 6.32
CA CYS A 22 -4.22 11.47 6.37
C CYS A 22 -4.57 12.89 5.92
N THR A 23 -3.98 13.89 6.60
CA THR A 23 -4.14 15.29 6.16
C THR A 23 -3.15 15.60 5.03
N PRO A 24 -3.49 16.53 4.12
CA PRO A 24 -2.57 16.97 3.08
C PRO A 24 -1.23 17.46 3.64
N ASP A 25 -1.24 18.22 4.75
CA ASP A 25 -0.04 18.72 5.42
C ASP A 25 0.86 17.60 5.95
N ALA A 26 0.28 16.51 6.47
CA ALA A 26 1.04 15.36 6.95
C ALA A 26 1.72 14.63 5.78
N LEU A 27 1.01 14.46 4.66
CA LEU A 27 1.57 13.84 3.46
C LEU A 27 2.65 14.71 2.82
N ASP A 28 2.47 16.04 2.77
CA ASP A 28 3.49 16.97 2.29
C ASP A 28 4.76 16.94 3.17
N LEU A 29 4.60 16.79 4.49
CA LEU A 29 5.73 16.62 5.41
C LEU A 29 6.47 15.30 5.14
N ALA A 30 5.75 14.20 4.96
CA ALA A 30 6.34 12.89 4.66
C ALA A 30 7.11 12.91 3.32
N GLU A 31 6.53 13.53 2.28
CA GLU A 31 7.18 13.77 1.00
C GLU A 31 8.49 14.55 1.13
N SER A 32 8.46 15.63 1.92
CA SER A 32 9.67 16.43 2.19
C SER A 32 10.75 15.62 2.91
N GLN A 33 10.39 14.82 3.92
CA GLN A 33 11.33 13.99 4.68
C GLN A 33 11.92 12.87 3.83
N LEU A 34 11.14 12.30 2.92
CA LEU A 34 11.56 11.24 2.01
C LEU A 34 12.24 11.77 0.74
N SER A 35 12.25 13.09 0.52
CA SER A 35 12.75 13.73 -0.70
C SER A 35 12.13 13.15 -1.98
N THR A 36 10.82 12.90 -1.94
CA THR A 36 10.01 12.32 -3.03
C THR A 36 8.63 12.96 -3.05
N VAL A 37 7.83 12.68 -4.08
CA VAL A 37 6.39 12.95 -4.07
C VAL A 37 5.58 11.67 -4.26
N LEU A 38 4.48 11.54 -3.53
CA LEU A 38 3.53 10.42 -3.64
C LEU A 38 2.74 10.52 -4.96
N PRO A 39 2.44 9.40 -5.62
CA PRO A 39 1.50 9.42 -6.74
C PRO A 39 0.11 9.86 -6.26
N ASN A 40 -0.66 10.55 -7.12
CA ASN A 40 -2.01 11.01 -6.78
C ASN A 40 -2.90 9.86 -6.33
N SER A 41 -2.80 8.70 -6.99
CA SER A 41 -3.57 7.50 -6.66
C SER A 41 -3.45 7.07 -5.20
N LEU A 42 -2.24 7.02 -4.65
CA LEU A 42 -1.97 6.69 -3.25
C LEU A 42 -2.39 7.84 -2.32
N ARG A 43 -2.13 9.08 -2.72
CA ARG A 43 -2.48 10.26 -1.94
C ARG A 43 -3.99 10.38 -1.75
N ASP A 44 -4.75 10.28 -2.86
CA ASP A 44 -6.21 10.26 -2.87
C ASP A 44 -6.77 9.13 -1.98
N PHE A 45 -6.13 7.95 -1.98
CA PHE A 45 -6.52 6.84 -1.12
C PHE A 45 -6.31 7.16 0.37
N LEU A 46 -5.13 7.63 0.75
CA LEU A 46 -4.81 7.95 2.15
C LEU A 46 -5.59 9.15 2.68
N GLU A 47 -5.89 10.14 1.85
CA GLU A 47 -6.69 11.32 2.22
C GLU A 47 -8.19 10.98 2.34
N ALA A 48 -8.69 9.98 1.61
CA ALA A 48 -10.09 9.57 1.66
C ALA A 48 -10.36 8.51 2.73
N PHE A 49 -9.49 7.50 2.85
CA PHE A 49 -9.73 6.30 3.65
C PHE A 49 -8.75 6.12 4.81
N GLY A 50 -7.58 6.76 4.74
CA GLY A 50 -6.54 6.61 5.75
C GLY A 50 -5.73 5.31 5.65
N PRO A 51 -4.88 5.05 6.66
CA PRO A 51 -4.05 3.85 6.77
C PRO A 51 -4.92 2.64 7.16
N VAL A 52 -5.64 2.07 6.19
CA VAL A 52 -6.57 0.97 6.48
C VAL A 52 -5.82 -0.31 6.83
N SER A 53 -6.37 -1.06 7.78
CA SER A 53 -5.98 -2.44 8.06
C SER A 53 -7.04 -3.38 7.50
N THR A 54 -6.60 -4.43 6.82
CA THR A 54 -7.52 -5.42 6.26
C THR A 54 -7.94 -6.44 7.33
N ASN A 55 -9.10 -7.06 7.12
CA ASN A 55 -9.61 -8.13 7.94
C ASN A 55 -9.03 -9.49 7.50
N ILE A 56 -9.22 -10.52 8.33
CA ILE A 56 -8.76 -11.87 8.02
C ILE A 56 -9.42 -12.47 6.77
N GLU A 57 -10.63 -12.00 6.42
CA GLU A 57 -11.38 -12.52 5.27
C GLU A 57 -10.66 -12.28 3.94
N LEU A 58 -9.81 -11.24 3.84
CA LEU A 58 -8.97 -11.04 2.65
C LEU A 58 -7.92 -12.14 2.51
N LEU A 59 -7.24 -12.48 3.61
CA LEU A 59 -6.23 -13.55 3.61
C LEU A 59 -6.90 -14.90 3.33
N ASP A 60 -8.00 -15.20 4.01
CA ASP A 60 -8.78 -16.43 3.79
C ASP A 60 -9.21 -16.53 2.32
N ARG A 61 -9.65 -15.42 1.70
CA ARG A 61 -10.04 -15.37 0.29
C ARG A 61 -8.90 -15.74 -0.67
N ILE A 62 -7.69 -15.25 -0.39
CA ILE A 62 -6.49 -15.53 -1.20
C ILE A 62 -6.10 -17.00 -1.05
N VAL A 63 -6.08 -17.50 0.19
CA VAL A 63 -5.68 -18.87 0.52
C VAL A 63 -6.69 -19.90 -0.01
N ASP A 64 -7.98 -19.74 0.28
CA ASP A 64 -9.03 -20.67 -0.15
C ASP A 64 -9.21 -20.67 -1.68
N GLY A 65 -8.93 -19.55 -2.33
CA GLY A 65 -8.95 -19.41 -3.78
C GLY A 65 -7.69 -19.92 -4.48
N GLU A 66 -6.67 -20.37 -3.73
CA GLU A 66 -5.33 -20.72 -4.23
C GLU A 66 -4.77 -19.64 -5.17
N LEU A 67 -4.98 -18.37 -4.82
CA LEU A 67 -4.58 -17.23 -5.64
C LEU A 67 -3.09 -16.93 -5.46
N ASP A 68 -2.38 -16.76 -6.57
CA ASP A 68 -0.98 -16.33 -6.59
C ASP A 68 -0.92 -14.80 -6.39
N LEU A 69 -1.21 -14.36 -5.15
CA LEU A 69 -1.30 -12.96 -4.76
C LEU A 69 -0.71 -12.77 -3.35
N HIS A 70 0.17 -11.78 -3.19
CA HIS A 70 0.60 -11.33 -1.86
C HIS A 70 -0.56 -10.65 -1.14
N ASP A 71 -0.84 -11.05 0.10
CA ASP A 71 -1.84 -10.37 0.91
C ASP A 71 -1.38 -8.95 1.27
N VAL A 72 -2.34 -8.05 1.50
CA VAL A 72 -2.07 -6.76 2.11
C VAL A 72 -2.77 -6.74 3.47
N SER A 73 -2.01 -6.43 4.53
CA SER A 73 -2.49 -6.41 5.90
C SER A 73 -2.74 -4.98 6.40
N GLU A 74 -1.83 -4.04 6.11
CA GLU A 74 -1.88 -2.69 6.64
C GLU A 74 -1.26 -1.67 5.70
N PHE A 75 -1.96 -0.56 5.48
CA PHE A 75 -1.44 0.63 4.81
C PHE A 75 -0.79 1.59 5.80
N HIS A 76 0.30 2.23 5.41
CA HIS A 76 1.03 3.15 6.25
C HIS A 76 0.39 4.54 6.27
N ASN A 77 0.38 5.17 7.45
CA ASN A 77 0.10 6.60 7.56
C ASN A 77 1.32 7.42 7.14
N ALA A 78 1.18 8.74 7.10
CA ALA A 78 2.25 9.67 6.73
C ALA A 78 3.56 9.46 7.52
N ASP A 79 3.49 9.24 8.83
CA ASP A 79 4.68 9.02 9.66
C ASP A 79 5.33 7.66 9.35
N ASP A 80 4.51 6.63 9.13
CA ASP A 80 4.98 5.27 8.92
C ASP A 80 5.56 5.10 7.50
N LEU A 81 5.11 5.85 6.51
CA LEU A 81 5.79 5.99 5.21
C LEU A 81 7.28 6.32 5.41
N VAL A 82 7.57 7.25 6.32
CA VAL A 82 8.94 7.72 6.59
C VAL A 82 9.71 6.71 7.42
N LYS A 83 9.12 6.22 8.51
CA LYS A 83 9.76 5.29 9.44
C LYS A 83 10.11 3.97 8.76
N GLU A 84 9.13 3.33 8.12
CA GLU A 84 9.32 2.01 7.50
C GLU A 84 10.31 2.10 6.34
N SER A 85 10.12 3.06 5.43
CA SER A 85 11.07 3.26 4.31
C SER A 85 12.50 3.55 4.79
N THR A 86 12.67 4.22 5.92
CA THR A 86 14.02 4.52 6.46
C THR A 86 14.62 3.33 7.19
N ALA A 87 13.83 2.63 8.01
CA ALA A 87 14.30 1.50 8.80
C ALA A 87 14.78 0.35 7.90
N TRP A 88 13.99 0.01 6.88
CA TRP A 88 14.24 -1.13 6.01
C TRP A 88 15.38 -0.93 5.00
N ARG A 89 15.80 0.31 4.74
CA ARG A 89 16.98 0.58 3.89
C ARG A 89 18.25 -0.11 4.39
N SER A 90 18.43 -0.17 5.71
CA SER A 90 19.57 -0.86 6.31
C SER A 90 19.48 -2.39 6.23
N LEU A 91 18.30 -2.91 5.89
CA LEU A 91 17.94 -4.32 5.86
C LEU A 91 17.70 -4.87 4.45
N GLY A 92 17.93 -4.06 3.40
CA GLY A 92 17.89 -4.51 2.00
C GLY A 92 16.85 -3.81 1.10
N LEU A 93 15.98 -2.98 1.66
CA LEU A 93 15.07 -2.17 0.84
C LEU A 93 15.87 -1.19 -0.01
N ALA A 94 15.61 -1.17 -1.33
CA ALA A 94 16.30 -0.27 -2.23
C ALA A 94 16.07 1.21 -1.82
N PRO A 95 17.10 2.08 -1.91
CA PRO A 95 17.02 3.44 -1.38
C PRO A 95 15.99 4.32 -2.10
N ASP A 96 15.65 3.98 -3.34
CA ASP A 96 14.63 4.63 -4.16
C ASP A 96 13.24 4.03 -3.99
N LEU A 97 13.05 3.02 -3.13
CA LEU A 97 11.74 2.48 -2.80
C LEU A 97 11.19 3.09 -1.51
N ILE A 98 9.89 3.39 -1.54
CA ILE A 98 9.14 3.98 -0.43
C ILE A 98 8.00 3.03 -0.09
N ALA A 99 8.03 2.46 1.11
CA ALA A 99 7.02 1.55 1.62
C ALA A 99 5.72 2.30 1.90
N PHE A 100 4.60 1.77 1.43
CA PHE A 100 3.26 2.32 1.65
C PHE A 100 2.28 1.33 2.29
N ALA A 101 2.59 0.04 2.27
CA ALA A 101 1.81 -1.00 2.94
C ALA A 101 2.69 -2.21 3.26
N ARG A 102 2.17 -3.13 4.06
CA ARG A 102 2.81 -4.41 4.36
C ARG A 102 1.81 -5.58 4.28
N ASP A 103 2.33 -6.77 4.09
CA ASP A 103 1.57 -8.03 4.20
C ASP A 103 1.52 -8.54 5.65
N CYS A 104 0.91 -9.70 5.89
CA CYS A 104 0.83 -10.30 7.22
C CYS A 104 2.15 -10.91 7.73
N MET A 105 3.16 -11.04 6.86
CA MET A 105 4.46 -11.65 7.15
C MET A 105 5.59 -10.63 7.33
N GLY A 106 5.35 -9.34 7.04
CA GLY A 106 6.32 -8.26 7.20
C GLY A 106 7.01 -7.83 5.89
N ASN A 107 6.58 -8.36 4.75
CA ASN A 107 7.01 -7.85 3.45
C ASN A 107 6.35 -6.51 3.15
N LEU A 108 6.96 -5.71 2.27
CA LEU A 108 6.53 -4.34 2.02
C LEU A 108 6.07 -4.15 0.58
N PHE A 109 4.96 -3.44 0.41
CA PHE A 109 4.57 -2.86 -0.86
C PHE A 109 5.11 -1.44 -0.95
N CYS A 110 5.75 -1.14 -2.08
CA CYS A 110 6.52 0.07 -2.27
C CYS A 110 6.16 0.75 -3.60
N PHE A 111 6.45 2.04 -3.69
CA PHE A 111 6.54 2.75 -4.98
C PHE A 111 7.95 3.30 -5.18
N LYS A 112 8.32 3.58 -6.43
CA LYS A 112 9.60 4.21 -6.76
C LYS A 112 9.55 5.72 -6.54
N SER A 113 10.51 6.21 -5.76
CA SER A 113 10.77 7.61 -5.52
C SER A 113 10.89 8.39 -6.82
N THR A 114 10.25 9.55 -6.87
CA THR A 114 10.20 10.42 -8.05
C THR A 114 10.17 11.88 -7.60
N PRO A 115 10.85 12.79 -8.31
CA PRO A 115 10.79 14.22 -8.02
C PRO A 115 9.51 14.88 -8.56
N THR A 116 8.81 14.22 -9.48
CA THR A 116 7.61 14.76 -10.15
C THR A 116 6.40 13.89 -9.83
N ARG A 117 5.31 14.55 -9.44
CA ARG A 117 4.07 13.89 -9.06
C ARG A 117 3.44 13.26 -10.29
N ARG A 118 3.16 11.97 -10.20
CA ARG A 118 2.47 11.20 -11.23
C ARG A 118 1.03 10.96 -10.83
N ALA A 119 0.17 10.72 -11.82
CA ALA A 119 -1.21 10.32 -11.56
C ALA A 119 -1.28 8.97 -10.84
N ASP A 120 -0.34 8.07 -11.16
CA ASP A 120 -0.21 6.75 -10.58
C ASP A 120 1.26 6.28 -10.59
N SER A 121 1.55 5.15 -9.94
CA SER A 121 2.86 4.50 -9.94
C SER A 121 2.71 2.98 -9.92
N ASP A 122 3.70 2.31 -10.50
CA ASP A 122 3.87 0.86 -10.37
C ASP A 122 4.09 0.48 -8.90
N VAL A 123 3.56 -0.68 -8.52
CA VAL A 123 3.77 -1.30 -7.21
C VAL A 123 4.97 -2.24 -7.26
N TRP A 124 5.83 -2.11 -6.25
CA TRP A 124 6.98 -2.95 -6.00
C TRP A 124 6.74 -3.78 -4.74
N PHE A 125 7.26 -5.00 -4.72
CA PHE A 125 7.24 -5.88 -3.57
C PHE A 125 8.66 -6.07 -3.04
N PHE A 126 8.84 -5.89 -1.74
CA PHE A 126 10.07 -6.16 -1.03
C PHE A 126 9.86 -7.37 -0.12
N ASP A 127 10.51 -8.47 -0.47
CA ASP A 127 10.56 -9.67 0.35
C ASP A 127 11.65 -9.50 1.41
N HIS A 128 11.23 -9.41 2.67
CA HIS A 128 12.13 -9.12 3.77
C HIS A 128 12.96 -10.33 4.22
N ASP A 129 12.51 -11.55 3.93
CA ASP A 129 13.22 -12.79 4.25
C ASP A 129 14.42 -12.99 3.31
N PHE A 130 14.25 -12.63 2.03
CA PHE A 130 15.29 -12.76 1.01
C PHE A 130 15.98 -11.44 0.65
N GLY A 131 15.47 -10.30 1.11
CA GLY A 131 16.00 -8.97 0.79
C GLY A 131 15.87 -8.61 -0.70
N THR A 132 14.89 -9.19 -1.39
CA THR A 132 14.67 -9.00 -2.84
C THR A 132 13.63 -7.94 -3.11
N ASN A 133 13.82 -7.18 -4.18
CA ASN A 133 12.93 -6.10 -4.60
C ASN A 133 12.44 -6.43 -6.02
N GLU A 134 11.14 -6.57 -6.23
CA GLU A 134 10.55 -6.90 -7.52
C GLU A 134 9.40 -5.98 -7.90
N SER A 135 9.18 -5.79 -9.20
CA SER A 135 8.03 -5.05 -9.73
C SER A 135 6.87 -6.00 -9.90
N LEU A 136 5.69 -5.64 -9.40
CA LEU A 136 4.45 -6.40 -9.66
C LEU A 136 3.86 -6.12 -11.05
N GLU A 137 4.48 -5.22 -11.82
CA GLU A 137 4.06 -4.83 -13.18
C GLU A 137 2.61 -4.32 -13.27
N VAL A 138 2.10 -3.77 -12.17
CA VAL A 138 0.77 -3.17 -12.05
C VAL A 138 0.85 -1.83 -11.34
N SER A 139 0.00 -0.89 -11.74
CA SER A 139 -0.16 0.38 -11.02
C SER A 139 -0.88 0.21 -9.68
N PHE A 140 -0.77 1.19 -8.78
CA PHE A 140 -1.47 1.14 -7.48
C PHE A 140 -2.99 0.98 -7.64
N LYS A 141 -3.61 1.69 -8.60
CA LYS A 141 -5.05 1.54 -8.86
C LYS A 141 -5.42 0.15 -9.33
N GLU A 142 -4.65 -0.42 -10.24
CA GLU A 142 -4.86 -1.78 -10.73
C GLU A 142 -4.66 -2.79 -9.61
N TRP A 143 -3.61 -2.63 -8.81
CA TRP A 143 -3.30 -3.46 -7.65
C TRP A 143 -4.42 -3.47 -6.62
N ILE A 144 -4.93 -2.31 -6.17
CA ILE A 144 -6.14 -2.28 -5.30
C ILE A 144 -7.35 -2.89 -6.02
N GLY A 145 -7.47 -2.65 -7.32
CA GLY A 145 -8.52 -3.22 -8.16
C GLY A 145 -8.57 -4.75 -8.11
N VAL A 146 -7.40 -5.43 -8.07
CA VAL A 146 -7.34 -6.90 -7.94
C VAL A 146 -8.05 -7.36 -6.68
N PHE A 147 -7.72 -6.79 -5.53
CA PHE A 147 -8.36 -7.15 -4.26
C PHE A 147 -9.85 -6.76 -4.21
N ALA A 148 -10.19 -5.57 -4.72
CA ALA A 148 -11.57 -5.09 -4.73
C ALA A 148 -12.52 -6.01 -5.50
N HIS A 149 -12.03 -6.72 -6.52
CA HIS A 149 -12.81 -7.57 -7.42
C HIS A 149 -12.52 -9.07 -7.25
N LEU A 150 -11.90 -9.49 -6.14
CA LEU A 150 -11.78 -10.91 -5.83
C LEU A 150 -13.18 -11.56 -5.87
N PRO A 151 -13.32 -12.73 -6.52
CA PRO A 151 -14.61 -13.39 -6.68
C PRO A 151 -15.22 -13.72 -5.33
N ASP A 152 -16.55 -13.62 -5.22
CA ASP A 152 -17.29 -14.13 -4.07
C ASP A 152 -17.21 -15.67 -4.03
N SER A 153 -17.44 -16.25 -2.85
CA SER A 153 -17.24 -17.68 -2.54
C SER A 153 -18.53 -18.45 -2.76
#